data_AF-A0A842XHI0-F1
#
_entry.id   AF-A0A842XHI0-F1
#
_cell.length_a   1.000
_cell.length_b   1.000
_cell.length_c   1.000
_cell.angle_alpha   90.00
_cell.angle_beta   90.00
_cell.angle_gamma   90.00
#
_symmetry.space_group_name_H-M   'P 1'
#
loop_
_entity.id
_entity.type
_entity.pdbx_description
1 polymer ?
#
loop_
_entity_poly.entity_id
_entity_poly.type
_entity_poly.pdbx_seq_one_letter_code
_entity_poly.pdbx_strand_id
1 'polypeptide(L)'
;MRVFEEEKKRALERLQRGGADEEVEELLQQINSLDEFFTTSSCSGRIALICLPEIGAKREAMVIVSKANFMLERGKGKLKRFCYRLRELE
;
A
#
# COMPACT_ATOMS: atom_id res chain seq x y z
N MET A 1 26.30 -8.22 16.25
CA MET A 1 25.22 -8.99 15.60
C MET A 1 23.94 -9.15 16.41
N ARG A 2 23.92 -9.10 17.77
CA ARG A 2 22.66 -9.30 18.54
C ARG A 2 21.51 -8.35 18.17
N VAL A 3 21.82 -7.07 17.92
CA VAL A 3 20.82 -6.08 17.53
C VAL A 3 20.11 -6.43 16.22
N PHE A 4 20.84 -6.99 15.23
CA PHE A 4 20.24 -7.40 13.96
C PHE A 4 19.24 -8.53 14.16
N GLU A 5 19.62 -9.57 14.90
CA GLU A 5 18.74 -10.71 15.19
C GLU A 5 17.49 -10.30 15.97
N GLU A 6 17.65 -9.39 16.94
CA GLU A 6 16.53 -8.86 17.71
C GLU A 6 15.57 -8.05 16.84
N GLU A 7 16.08 -7.20 15.95
CA GLU A 7 15.24 -6.42 15.02
C GLU A 7 14.60 -7.30 13.94
N LYS A 8 15.33 -8.29 13.42
CA LYS A 8 14.79 -9.30 12.49
C LYS A 8 13.64 -10.06 13.12
N LYS A 9 13.82 -10.55 14.35
CA LYS A 9 12.75 -11.22 15.11
C LYS A 9 11.53 -10.32 15.28
N ARG A 10 11.72 -9.07 15.70
CA ARG A 10 10.63 -8.09 15.87
C ARG A 10 9.88 -7.83 14.56
N ALA A 11 10.61 -7.73 13.44
CA ALA A 11 10.02 -7.49 12.14
C ALA A 11 9.18 -8.69 11.66
N LEU A 12 9.67 -9.91 11.83
CA LEU A 12 8.94 -11.13 11.46
C LEU A 12 7.69 -11.32 12.33
N GLU A 13 7.77 -11.02 13.63
CA GLU A 13 6.59 -11.05 14.50
C GLU A 13 5.52 -10.02 14.08
N ARG A 14 5.94 -8.84 13.59
CA ARG A 14 5.01 -7.84 13.04
C ARG A 14 4.37 -8.33 11.76
N LEU A 15 5.15 -8.93 10.85
CA LEU A 15 4.65 -9.49 9.61
C LEU A 15 3.63 -10.60 9.86
N GLN A 16 3.89 -11.50 10.82
CA GLN A 16 2.95 -12.56 11.20
C GLN A 16 1.62 -12.03 11.77
N ARG A 17 1.65 -10.92 12.52
CA ARG A 17 0.44 -10.33 13.11
C ARG A 17 -0.34 -9.46 12.13
N GLY A 18 0.36 -8.69 11.29
CA GLY A 18 -0.24 -7.69 10.40
C GLY A 18 -0.54 -8.19 8.99
N GLY A 19 0.12 -9.26 8.56
CA GLY A 19 0.10 -9.73 7.18
C GLY A 19 0.83 -8.78 6.22
N ALA A 20 0.89 -9.18 4.96
CA ALA A 20 1.31 -8.34 3.85
C ALA A 20 0.26 -8.45 2.73
N ASP A 21 0.37 -7.58 1.73
CA ASP A 21 -0.44 -7.72 0.52
C ASP A 21 -0.11 -9.07 -0.15
N GLU A 22 -1.14 -9.85 -0.48
CA GLU A 22 -1.02 -11.20 -1.05
C GLU A 22 -0.09 -11.23 -2.28
N GLU A 23 -0.07 -10.15 -3.08
CA GLU A 23 0.71 -10.10 -4.31
C GLU A 23 2.23 -10.01 -4.10
N VAL A 24 2.69 -9.68 -2.88
CA VAL A 24 4.12 -9.63 -2.55
C VAL A 24 4.51 -10.64 -1.48
N GLU A 25 3.56 -11.40 -0.92
CA GLU A 25 3.82 -12.30 0.21
C GLU A 25 4.95 -13.30 -0.09
N GLU A 26 4.92 -13.95 -1.25
CA GLU A 26 5.96 -14.90 -1.67
C GLU A 26 7.35 -14.25 -1.75
N LEU A 27 7.43 -13.05 -2.31
CA LEU A 27 8.68 -12.28 -2.39
C LEU A 27 9.21 -11.93 -0.99
N LEU A 28 8.33 -11.53 -0.07
CA LEU A 28 8.73 -11.23 1.30
C LEU A 28 9.21 -12.49 2.02
N GLN A 29 8.56 -13.64 1.82
CA GLN A 29 9.01 -14.91 2.38
C GLN A 29 10.42 -15.29 1.87
N GLN A 30 10.68 -15.12 0.57
CA GLN A 30 12.00 -15.36 -0.03
C GLN A 30 13.07 -14.43 0.57
N ILE A 31 12.82 -13.12 0.66
CA ILE A 31 13.78 -12.18 1.26
C ILE A 31 14.05 -12.52 2.73
N ASN A 32 13.00 -12.81 3.50
CA ASN A 32 13.13 -13.11 4.93
C ASN A 32 13.78 -14.47 5.23
N SER A 33 13.83 -15.37 4.25
CA SER A 33 14.55 -16.65 4.36
C SER A 33 16.07 -16.50 4.34
N LEU A 34 16.60 -15.35 3.88
CA LEU A 34 18.03 -15.08 3.85
C LEU A 34 18.49 -14.58 5.22
N ASP A 35 19.55 -15.16 5.78
CA ASP A 35 20.02 -14.83 7.13
C ASP A 35 20.38 -13.35 7.28
N GLU A 36 21.02 -12.78 6.26
CA GLU A 36 21.55 -11.41 6.26
C GLU A 36 20.50 -10.33 5.95
N PHE A 37 19.25 -10.71 5.65
CA PHE A 37 18.19 -9.77 5.31
C PHE A 37 16.93 -10.02 6.14
N PHE A 38 16.13 -8.96 6.27
CA PHE A 38 14.75 -9.03 6.71
C PHE A 38 13.97 -7.80 6.21
N THR A 39 12.67 -7.98 6.01
CA THR A 39 11.75 -6.92 5.58
C THR A 39 11.10 -6.26 6.79
N THR A 40 10.95 -4.94 6.80
CA THR A 40 10.29 -4.21 7.90
C THR A 40 8.84 -3.82 7.57
N SER A 41 8.65 -3.16 6.43
CA SER A 41 7.36 -2.77 5.89
C SER A 41 7.39 -2.86 4.37
N SER A 42 6.36 -3.41 3.75
CA SER A 42 6.28 -3.55 2.30
C SER A 42 4.82 -3.46 1.83
N CYS A 43 4.61 -3.13 0.56
CA CYS A 43 3.29 -3.08 -0.07
C CYS A 43 3.42 -3.45 -1.54
N SER A 44 2.35 -4.00 -2.14
CA SER A 44 2.30 -4.35 -3.56
C SER A 44 2.05 -3.15 -4.47
N GLY A 45 1.94 -1.94 -3.90
CA GLY A 45 1.57 -0.72 -4.61
C GLY A 45 0.06 -0.57 -4.74
N ARG A 46 -0.43 0.68 -4.86
CA ARG A 46 -1.86 0.96 -4.92
C ARG A 46 -2.19 2.21 -5.71
N ILE A 47 -3.37 2.22 -6.31
CA ILE A 47 -3.98 3.44 -6.85
C ILE A 47 -4.99 3.94 -5.82
N ALA A 48 -4.89 5.22 -5.48
CA ALA A 48 -5.78 5.86 -4.52
C ALA A 48 -6.40 7.14 -5.11
N LEU A 49 -7.67 7.37 -4.79
CA LEU A 49 -8.29 8.69 -4.89
C LEU A 49 -8.24 9.33 -3.51
N ILE A 50 -7.61 10.49 -3.43
CA ILE A 50 -7.45 11.25 -2.20
C ILE A 50 -7.97 12.67 -2.41
N CYS A 51 -8.57 13.24 -1.38
CA CYS A 51 -8.86 14.67 -1.30
C CYS A 51 -7.71 15.34 -0.55
N LEU A 52 -7.23 16.47 -1.08
CA LEU A 52 -6.15 17.26 -0.50
C LEU A 52 -6.60 18.73 -0.44
N PRO A 53 -6.27 19.46 0.63
CA PRO A 53 -6.47 20.91 0.67
C PRO A 53 -5.59 21.61 -0.39
N GLU A 54 -4.35 21.16 -0.55
CA GLU A 54 -3.41 21.61 -1.57
C GLU A 54 -2.45 20.49 -1.99
N ILE A 55 -1.82 20.64 -3.16
CA ILE A 55 -0.85 19.66 -3.67
C ILE A 55 0.33 19.57 -2.71
N GLY A 56 0.63 18.36 -2.24
CA GLY A 56 1.73 18.10 -1.30
C GLY A 56 1.30 18.01 0.16
N ALA A 57 0.07 18.40 0.52
CA ALA A 57 -0.49 18.29 1.88
C ALA A 57 -0.86 16.83 2.26
N LYS A 58 0.08 15.90 2.09
CA LYS A 58 -0.14 14.45 2.26
C LYS A 58 -0.60 14.04 3.66
N ARG A 59 -0.22 14.81 4.69
CA ARG A 59 -0.64 14.55 6.08
C ARG A 59 -2.13 14.79 6.31
N GLU A 60 -2.73 15.67 5.51
CA GLU A 60 -4.15 16.03 5.57
C GLU A 60 -4.98 15.27 4.53
N ALA A 61 -4.36 14.31 3.84
CA ALA A 61 -5.01 13.55 2.79
C ALA A 61 -6.16 12.71 3.34
N MET A 62 -7.37 12.99 2.89
CA MET A 62 -8.51 12.12 3.12
C MET A 62 -8.58 11.07 2.02
N VAL A 63 -8.37 9.80 2.37
CA VAL A 63 -8.46 8.69 1.42
C VAL A 63 -9.92 8.37 1.13
N ILE A 64 -10.35 8.56 -0.11
CA ILE A 64 -11.72 8.23 -0.57
C ILE A 64 -11.79 6.77 -1.01
N VAL A 65 -10.82 6.33 -1.83
CA VAL A 65 -10.66 4.91 -2.19
C VAL A 65 -9.20 4.57 -2.36
N SER A 66 -8.81 3.36 -1.97
CA SER A 66 -7.48 2.80 -2.19
C SER A 66 -7.60 1.32 -2.49
N LYS A 67 -6.99 0.86 -3.58
CA LYS A 67 -6.96 -0.56 -3.96
C LYS A 67 -5.60 -0.95 -4.51
N ALA A 68 -5.07 -2.07 -4.01
CA ALA A 68 -4.00 -2.82 -4.67
C ALA A 68 -4.52 -3.27 -6.05
N ASN A 69 -3.70 -3.12 -7.08
CA ASN A 69 -4.00 -3.57 -8.44
C ASN A 69 -5.37 -3.13 -9.00
N PHE A 70 -5.69 -1.83 -8.86
CA PHE A 70 -6.80 -1.25 -9.59
C PHE A 70 -6.48 -1.33 -11.09
N MET A 71 -6.96 -2.37 -11.79
CA MET A 71 -6.83 -2.50 -13.24
C MET A 71 -7.10 -1.14 -13.87
N LEU A 72 -6.05 -0.52 -14.39
CA LEU A 72 -6.00 0.89 -14.79
C LEU A 72 -7.22 1.28 -15.63
N GLU A 73 -7.70 0.37 -16.49
CA GLU A 73 -8.86 0.60 -17.36
C GLU A 73 -10.20 0.62 -16.64
N ARG A 74 -10.46 -0.33 -15.72
CA ARG A 74 -11.67 -0.29 -14.89
C ARG A 74 -11.68 0.95 -14.00
N GLY A 75 -10.49 1.37 -13.60
CA GLY A 75 -10.27 2.56 -12.81
C GLY A 75 -10.55 3.87 -13.51
N LYS A 76 -9.95 4.05 -14.68
CA LYS A 76 -10.24 5.16 -15.59
C LYS A 76 -11.73 5.26 -15.90
N GLY A 77 -12.40 4.12 -16.14
CA GLY A 77 -13.84 4.08 -16.39
C GLY A 77 -14.69 4.54 -15.20
N LYS A 78 -14.34 4.14 -13.97
CA LYS A 78 -15.03 4.60 -12.75
C LYS A 78 -14.78 6.07 -12.45
N LEU A 79 -13.53 6.53 -12.61
CA LEU A 79 -13.15 7.94 -12.46
C LEU A 79 -13.87 8.83 -13.47
N LYS A 80 -13.91 8.44 -14.76
CA LYS A 80 -14.68 9.17 -15.78
C LYS A 80 -16.15 9.31 -15.41
N ARG A 81 -16.81 8.22 -14.97
CA ARG A 81 -18.22 8.26 -14.51
C ARG A 81 -18.42 9.13 -13.28
N PHE A 82 -17.47 9.14 -12.36
CA PHE A 82 -17.51 10.01 -11.19
C PHE A 82 -17.38 11.49 -11.58
N CYS A 83 -16.39 11.85 -12.39
CA CYS A 83 -16.19 13.21 -12.89
C CYS A 83 -17.33 13.71 -13.79
N TYR A 84 -18.02 12.81 -14.49
CA TYR A 84 -19.22 13.16 -15.26
C TYR A 84 -20.37 13.54 -14.32
N ARG A 85 -20.68 12.69 -13.34
CA ARG A 85 -21.76 12.95 -12.37
C ARG A 85 -21.50 14.15 -11.46
N LEU A 86 -20.25 14.44 -11.13
CA LEU A 86 -19.91 15.66 -10.38
C LEU A 86 -20.26 16.92 -11.17
N ARG A 87 -20.10 16.91 -12.50
CA ARG A 87 -20.47 18.04 -13.37
C ARG A 87 -21.98 18.19 -13.57
N GLU A 88 -22.77 17.16 -13.25
CA GLU A 88 -24.24 17.25 -13.25
C GLU A 88 -24.79 17.82 -11.93
N LEU A 89 -23.93 18.04 -10.92
CA LEU A 89 -24.28 18.62 -9.62
C LEU A 89 -23.91 20.11 -9.50
N GLU A 90 -23.24 20.67 -10.52
CA GLU A 90 -23.03 22.11 -10.73
C GLU A 90 -24.17 22.72 -11.56
#